data_AF-A0A4P6F2A9-F1
#
_entry.id   AF-A0A4P6F2A9-F1
#
_cell.length_a   1.000
_cell.length_b   1.000
_cell.length_c   1.000
_cell.angle_alpha   90.00
_cell.angle_beta   90.00
_cell.angle_gamma   90.00
#
_symmetry.space_group_name_H-M   'P 1'
#
loop_
_entity.id
_entity.type
_entity.pdbx_description
1 polymer ?
#
loop_
_entity_poly.entity_id
_entity_poly.type
_entity_poly.pdbx_seq_one_letter_code
_entity_poly.pdbx_strand_id
1 'polypeptide(L)'
;MTQSSYRVLHGTVLAGAVGGTLAYLFGSTPAAFALWGLAVAGAVVVAVTGVRTGLAQAVRRPRATAAGVIATPAAPAPLDAVLAALDDLNDPDLPFEIGAEPTPDGAVVTVRWRVEELRWKTLFTQGSYVTNWKMVVRLDAARARYRFLEYTSQARHEEGVWPPRADWDWKGTVGKTAGQMTLHVVMTPAGSVGTTTQGLDGPRTSWVGAVSIRPADAKVPVLTTLRNHGWRPRADWAGARLFER
;
A
#
# COMPACT_ATOMS: atom_id res chain seq x y z
N MET A 1 13.71 11.42 -13.35
CA MET A 1 13.47 12.87 -13.57
C MET A 1 14.13 13.60 -12.41
N THR A 2 14.92 14.64 -12.68
CA THR A 2 15.65 15.37 -11.62
C THR A 2 14.75 16.42 -10.98
N GLN A 3 15.10 16.87 -9.77
CA GLN A 3 14.37 17.94 -9.06
C GLN A 3 14.26 19.22 -9.90
N SER A 4 15.29 19.52 -10.70
CA SER A 4 15.31 20.67 -11.62
C SER A 4 14.24 20.54 -12.71
N SER A 5 14.19 19.40 -13.40
CA SER A 5 13.19 19.16 -14.46
C SER A 5 11.75 19.23 -13.94
N TYR A 6 11.52 18.83 -12.69
CA TYR A 6 10.19 18.89 -12.06
C TYR A 6 9.72 20.31 -11.78
N ARG A 7 10.59 21.16 -11.23
CA ARG A 7 10.26 22.58 -10.98
C ARG A 7 9.93 23.32 -12.27
N VAL A 8 10.69 23.05 -13.34
CA VAL A 8 10.46 23.63 -14.66
C VAL A 8 9.10 23.21 -15.22
N LEU A 9 8.77 21.91 -15.15
CA LEU A 9 7.47 21.39 -15.61
C LEU A 9 6.31 22.00 -14.84
N HIS A 10 6.39 22.09 -13.51
CA HIS A 10 5.34 22.69 -12.71
C HIS A 10 5.18 24.19 -12.95
N GLY A 11 6.29 24.92 -13.09
CA GLY A 11 6.27 26.32 -13.48
C GLY A 11 5.61 26.52 -14.84
N THR A 12 5.86 25.62 -15.79
CA THR A 12 5.23 25.63 -17.12
C THR A 12 3.73 25.38 -17.04
N VAL A 13 3.28 24.45 -16.21
CA VAL A 13 1.84 24.19 -15.99
C VAL A 13 1.15 25.42 -15.40
N LEU A 14 1.73 26.02 -14.36
CA LEU A 14 1.15 27.18 -13.70
C LEU A 14 1.13 28.40 -14.64
N ALA A 15 2.25 28.66 -15.33
CA ALA A 15 2.36 29.75 -16.30
C ALA A 15 1.40 29.57 -17.47
N GLY A 16 1.23 28.35 -17.99
CA GLY A 16 0.27 28.05 -19.05
C GLY A 16 -1.18 28.25 -18.60
N ALA A 17 -1.53 27.86 -17.37
CA ALA A 17 -2.88 28.06 -16.82
C ALA A 17 -3.22 29.54 -16.59
N VAL A 18 -2.30 30.30 -15.99
CA VAL A 18 -2.46 31.73 -15.74
C VAL A 18 -2.43 32.51 -17.07
N GLY A 19 -1.44 32.24 -17.91
CA GLY A 19 -1.29 32.90 -19.21
C GLY A 19 -2.47 32.61 -20.14
N GLY A 20 -2.98 31.38 -20.16
CA GLY A 20 -4.16 31.02 -20.95
C GLY A 20 -5.42 31.77 -20.48
N THR A 21 -5.62 31.86 -19.17
CA THR A 21 -6.73 32.63 -18.58
C THR A 21 -6.64 34.10 -18.92
N LEU A 22 -5.46 34.72 -18.78
CA LEU A 22 -5.24 36.12 -19.16
C LEU A 22 -5.46 36.33 -20.66
N ALA A 23 -4.90 35.48 -21.52
CA ALA A 23 -5.09 35.58 -22.97
C ALA A 23 -6.57 35.49 -23.39
N TYR A 24 -7.35 34.65 -22.70
CA TYR A 24 -8.80 34.57 -22.92
C TYR A 24 -9.51 35.85 -22.52
N LEU A 25 -9.21 36.39 -21.33
CA LEU A 25 -9.81 37.63 -20.82
C LEU A 25 -9.49 38.85 -21.71
N PHE A 26 -8.33 38.86 -22.35
CA PHE A 26 -7.90 39.92 -23.28
C PHE A 26 -8.24 39.63 -24.76
N GLY A 27 -9.12 38.65 -25.04
CA GLY A 27 -9.69 38.45 -26.38
C GLY A 27 -8.82 37.65 -27.36
N SER A 28 -7.70 37.06 -26.91
CA SER A 28 -6.82 36.24 -27.75
C SER A 28 -7.11 34.75 -27.56
N THR A 29 -8.30 34.32 -27.98
CA THR A 29 -8.80 32.95 -27.90
C THR A 29 -7.82 31.86 -28.40
N PRO A 30 -7.14 31.98 -29.57
CA PRO A 30 -6.21 30.94 -30.02
C PRO A 30 -4.99 30.78 -29.11
N ALA A 31 -4.44 31.89 -28.58
CA ALA A 31 -3.33 31.83 -27.63
C ALA A 31 -3.77 31.23 -26.29
N ALA A 32 -5.00 31.52 -25.84
CA ALA A 32 -5.56 30.93 -24.64
C ALA A 32 -5.61 29.40 -24.72
N PHE A 33 -6.15 28.87 -25.81
CA PHE A 33 -6.22 27.42 -26.02
C PHE A 33 -4.84 26.76 -26.12
N ALA A 34 -3.87 27.40 -26.78
CA ALA A 34 -2.51 26.86 -26.86
C ALA A 34 -1.86 26.77 -25.46
N LEU A 35 -2.01 27.81 -24.63
CA LEU A 35 -1.43 27.86 -23.28
C LEU A 35 -2.11 26.89 -22.32
N TRP A 36 -3.44 26.76 -22.38
CA TRP A 36 -4.15 25.72 -21.63
C TRP A 36 -3.77 24.31 -22.11
N GLY A 37 -3.62 24.09 -23.41
CA GLY A 37 -3.16 22.83 -23.97
C GLY A 37 -1.78 22.42 -23.43
N LEU A 38 -0.84 23.36 -23.39
CA LEU A 38 0.48 23.15 -22.79
C LEU A 38 0.40 22.87 -21.28
N ALA A 39 -0.47 23.57 -20.56
CA ALA A 39 -0.68 23.33 -19.13
C ALA A 39 -1.24 21.93 -18.86
N VAL A 40 -2.24 21.48 -19.65
CA VAL A 40 -2.80 20.13 -19.56
C VAL A 40 -1.75 19.08 -19.89
N ALA A 41 -1.00 19.25 -20.99
CA ALA A 41 0.06 18.33 -21.37
C ALA A 41 1.14 18.21 -20.29
N GLY A 42 1.57 19.34 -19.71
CA GLY A 42 2.52 19.36 -18.59
C GLY A 42 1.97 18.65 -17.36
N ALA A 43 0.70 18.86 -17.01
CA ALA A 43 0.06 18.19 -15.87
C ALA A 43 -0.02 16.67 -16.08
N VAL A 44 -0.35 16.22 -17.30
CA VAL A 44 -0.35 14.79 -17.66
C VAL A 44 1.05 14.19 -17.53
N VAL A 45 2.09 14.87 -18.03
CA VAL A 45 3.48 14.40 -17.90
C VAL A 45 3.88 14.26 -16.44
N VAL A 46 3.55 15.23 -15.60
CA VAL A 46 3.81 15.19 -14.15
C VAL A 46 3.10 14.00 -13.50
N ALA A 47 1.79 13.84 -13.73
CA ALA A 47 0.98 12.77 -13.17
C ALA A 47 1.51 11.38 -13.57
N VAL A 48 1.78 11.16 -14.86
CA VAL A 48 2.29 9.89 -15.38
C VAL A 48 3.66 9.57 -14.78
N THR A 49 4.54 10.56 -14.68
CA THR A 49 5.90 10.34 -14.16
C THR A 49 5.88 9.97 -12.67
N GLY A 50 5.07 10.64 -11.86
CA GLY A 50 4.97 10.30 -10.46
C GLY A 50 4.26 8.97 -10.21
N VAL A 51 3.25 8.60 -11.00
CA VAL A 51 2.66 7.23 -10.97
C VAL A 51 3.71 6.18 -11.32
N ARG A 52 4.49 6.38 -12.39
CA ARG A 52 5.58 5.46 -12.76
C ARG A 52 6.63 5.32 -11.66
N THR A 53 6.99 6.42 -11.01
CA THR A 53 7.98 6.42 -9.93
C THR A 53 7.44 5.69 -8.70
N GLY A 54 6.18 5.93 -8.32
CA GLY A 54 5.51 5.21 -7.24
C GLY A 54 5.38 3.71 -7.53
N LEU A 55 5.02 3.33 -8.76
CA LEU A 55 4.97 1.94 -9.19
C LEU A 55 6.36 1.29 -9.16
N ALA A 56 7.40 1.97 -9.62
CA ALA A 56 8.76 1.46 -9.58
C ALA A 56 9.24 1.21 -8.13
N GLN A 57 8.87 2.08 -7.19
CA GLN A 57 9.13 1.88 -5.76
C GLN A 57 8.34 0.68 -5.21
N ALA A 58 7.07 0.52 -5.61
CA ALA A 58 6.24 -0.62 -5.19
C ALA A 58 6.69 -1.97 -5.77
N VAL A 59 7.37 -1.99 -6.92
CA VAL A 59 7.92 -3.22 -7.54
C VAL A 59 9.23 -3.65 -6.89
N ARG A 60 10.03 -2.70 -6.37
CA ARG A 60 11.34 -2.97 -5.76
C ARG A 60 11.28 -3.45 -4.31
N ARG A 61 10.09 -3.65 -3.74
CA ARG A 61 9.97 -4.08 -2.35
C ARG A 61 10.43 -5.53 -2.17
N PRO A 62 11.19 -5.83 -1.10
CA PRO A 62 11.55 -7.20 -0.79
C PRO A 62 10.28 -8.03 -0.61
N ARG A 63 10.31 -9.25 -1.13
CA ARG A 63 9.21 -10.22 -1.00
C ARG A 63 9.68 -11.35 -0.11
N ALA A 64 8.86 -11.71 0.86
CA ALA A 64 9.10 -12.90 1.64
C ALA A 64 8.93 -14.12 0.74
N THR A 65 9.84 -15.07 0.87
CA THR A 65 9.75 -16.35 0.17
C THR A 65 9.50 -17.41 1.23
N ALA A 66 8.39 -18.14 1.12
CA ALA A 66 8.12 -19.24 2.03
C ALA A 66 9.11 -20.38 1.74
N ALA A 67 10.07 -20.59 2.63
CA ALA A 67 10.97 -21.73 2.61
C ALA A 67 10.41 -22.85 3.51
N GLY A 68 10.65 -24.12 3.16
CA GLY A 68 10.29 -25.23 4.03
C GLY A 68 10.11 -26.56 3.32
N VAL A 69 10.20 -27.65 4.09
CA VAL A 69 9.91 -29.01 3.64
C VAL A 69 8.42 -29.12 3.31
N ILE A 70 8.09 -29.70 2.15
CA ILE A 70 6.71 -29.89 1.72
C ILE A 70 6.14 -31.11 2.44
N ALA A 71 5.46 -30.88 3.55
CA ALA A 71 4.63 -31.85 4.24
C ALA A 71 3.32 -32.11 3.48
N THR A 72 2.81 -33.34 3.59
CA THR A 72 1.55 -33.73 2.94
C THR A 72 0.36 -33.49 3.86
N PRO A 73 -0.86 -33.29 3.34
CA PRO A 73 -2.06 -33.17 4.17
C PRO A 73 -2.34 -34.38 5.07
N ALA A 74 -1.83 -35.55 4.70
CA ALA A 74 -1.99 -36.79 5.47
C ALA A 74 -1.05 -36.85 6.68
N ALA A 75 0.01 -36.04 6.68
CA ALA A 75 0.99 -35.94 7.76
C ALA A 75 1.35 -34.45 7.98
N PRO A 76 0.41 -33.65 8.52
CA PRO A 76 0.65 -32.23 8.77
C PRO A 76 1.73 -32.04 9.84
N ALA A 77 2.52 -30.98 9.70
CA ALA A 77 3.52 -30.63 10.69
C ALA A 77 2.85 -30.20 12.01
N PRO A 78 3.49 -30.46 13.16
CA PRO A 78 2.99 -30.03 14.46
C PRO A 78 2.88 -28.49 14.53
N LEU A 79 1.97 -28.00 15.37
CA LEU A 79 1.70 -26.56 15.51
C LEU A 79 2.98 -25.76 15.79
N ASP A 80 3.85 -26.24 16.69
CA ASP A 80 5.07 -25.52 17.07
C ASP A 80 6.02 -25.32 15.88
N ALA A 81 6.14 -26.32 15.00
CA ALA A 81 6.93 -26.20 13.78
C ALA A 81 6.33 -25.17 12.81
N VAL A 82 4.99 -25.12 12.73
CA VAL A 82 4.29 -24.11 11.92
C VAL A 82 4.50 -22.71 12.48
N LEU A 83 4.39 -22.53 13.79
CA LEU A 83 4.58 -21.23 14.44
C LEU A 83 6.02 -20.75 14.27
N ALA A 84 7.01 -21.63 14.42
CA ALA A 84 8.41 -21.31 14.14
C ALA A 84 8.62 -20.88 12.68
N ALA A 85 8.08 -21.62 11.71
CA ALA A 85 8.20 -21.27 10.30
C ALA A 85 7.47 -19.97 9.91
N LEU A 86 6.42 -19.61 10.64
CA LEU A 86 5.74 -18.31 10.48
C LEU A 86 6.51 -17.17 11.12
N ASP A 87 7.20 -17.43 12.23
CA ASP A 87 8.08 -16.44 12.87
C ASP A 87 9.34 -16.18 12.03
N ASP A 88 9.88 -17.20 11.36
CA ASP A 88 11.00 -17.06 10.41
C ASP A 88 10.69 -16.14 9.21
N LEU A 89 9.40 -15.87 8.93
CA LEU A 89 8.98 -14.89 7.93
C LEU A 89 9.08 -13.43 8.42
N ASN A 90 9.33 -13.20 9.72
CA ASN A 90 9.51 -11.86 10.28
C ASN A 90 10.90 -11.31 9.96
N ASP A 91 11.04 -10.68 8.80
CA ASP A 91 12.24 -9.94 8.43
C ASP A 91 12.04 -8.43 8.69
N PRO A 92 13.01 -7.73 9.32
CA PRO A 92 12.96 -6.28 9.52
C PRO A 92 12.77 -5.47 8.23
N ASP A 93 13.21 -5.98 7.08
CA ASP A 93 13.13 -5.33 5.77
C ASP A 93 11.77 -5.53 5.08
N LEU A 94 10.92 -6.42 5.59
CA LEU A 94 9.59 -6.65 5.04
C LEU A 94 8.58 -5.59 5.53
N PRO A 95 7.59 -5.24 4.69
CA PRO A 95 6.60 -4.20 5.02
C PRO A 95 5.50 -4.70 5.96
N PHE A 96 5.64 -5.88 6.53
CA PHE A 96 4.67 -6.48 7.44
C PHE A 96 5.38 -7.13 8.62
N GLU A 97 4.59 -7.54 9.60
CA GLU A 97 5.02 -8.32 10.75
C GLU A 97 3.94 -9.34 11.11
N ILE A 98 4.38 -10.44 11.68
CA ILE A 98 3.57 -11.60 12.07
C ILE A 98 3.74 -11.77 13.57
N GLY A 99 2.63 -11.73 14.30
CA GLY A 99 2.58 -12.13 15.70
C GLY A 99 1.76 -13.40 15.83
N ALA A 100 2.19 -14.35 16.66
CA ALA A 100 1.44 -15.55 16.97
C ALA A 100 1.14 -15.63 18.46
N GLU A 101 -0.11 -15.91 18.81
CA GLU A 101 -0.56 -16.13 20.17
C GLU A 101 -1.11 -17.56 20.29
N PRO A 102 -0.45 -18.44 21.05
CA PRO A 102 -0.95 -19.79 21.30
C PRO A 102 -2.30 -19.76 22.03
N THR A 103 -3.18 -20.71 21.70
CA THR A 103 -4.46 -20.90 22.37
C THR A 103 -4.64 -22.39 22.73
N PRO A 104 -5.58 -22.74 23.62
CA PRO A 104 -5.79 -24.15 23.99
C PRO A 104 -6.08 -25.08 22.81
N ASP A 105 -6.72 -24.58 21.75
CA ASP A 105 -7.12 -25.36 20.58
C ASP A 105 -6.17 -25.19 19.36
N GLY A 106 -5.14 -24.35 19.49
CA GLY A 106 -4.23 -24.02 18.38
C GLY A 106 -3.52 -22.69 18.58
N ALA A 107 -3.72 -21.75 17.66
CA ALA A 107 -3.12 -20.42 17.75
C ALA A 107 -3.89 -19.36 16.96
N VAL A 108 -3.70 -18.10 17.33
CA VAL A 108 -4.15 -16.93 16.56
C VAL A 108 -2.92 -16.21 16.02
N VAL A 109 -2.76 -16.22 14.70
CA VAL A 109 -1.70 -15.52 13.99
C VAL A 109 -2.24 -14.21 13.46
N THR A 110 -1.68 -13.10 13.93
CA THR A 110 -1.95 -11.76 13.42
C THR A 110 -0.84 -11.34 12.48
N VAL A 111 -1.18 -11.12 11.22
CA VAL A 111 -0.30 -10.51 10.23
C VAL A 111 -0.75 -9.07 10.06
N ARG A 112 0.13 -8.10 10.25
CA ARG A 112 -0.21 -6.68 10.07
C ARG A 112 0.82 -6.00 9.18
N TRP A 113 0.34 -5.08 8.35
CA TRP A 113 1.23 -4.19 7.60
C TRP A 113 1.87 -3.21 8.58
N ARG A 114 3.16 -2.94 8.43
CA ARG A 114 3.83 -1.86 9.15
C ARG A 114 3.23 -0.56 8.65
N VAL A 115 2.68 0.26 9.55
CA VAL A 115 1.91 1.45 9.19
C VAL A 115 2.69 2.30 8.19
N GLU A 116 2.12 2.51 7.00
CA GLU A 116 2.62 3.46 6.02
C GLU A 116 1.79 4.73 6.11
N GLU A 117 2.45 5.82 6.48
CA GLU A 117 1.84 7.14 6.52
C GLU A 117 2.51 8.05 5.49
N LEU A 118 1.67 8.61 4.63
CA LEU A 118 2.03 9.63 3.66
C LEU A 118 1.56 10.98 4.17
N ARG A 119 2.46 11.86 4.58
CA ARG A 119 2.17 13.24 4.95
C ARG A 119 2.54 14.16 3.80
N TRP A 120 1.76 15.21 3.56
CA TRP A 120 2.15 16.26 2.63
C TRP A 120 1.84 17.63 3.22
N LYS A 121 2.65 18.60 2.83
CA LYS A 121 2.46 20.00 3.16
C LYS A 121 2.78 20.84 1.94
N THR A 122 1.83 21.62 1.48
CA THR A 122 1.97 22.65 0.43
C THR A 122 1.88 24.04 1.06
N LEU A 123 1.88 25.08 0.23
CA LEU A 123 1.63 26.45 0.68
C LEU A 123 0.17 26.67 1.14
N PHE A 124 -0.78 25.86 0.67
CA PHE A 124 -2.22 26.09 0.88
C PHE A 124 -2.94 24.97 1.62
N THR A 125 -2.32 23.78 1.65
CA THR A 125 -2.91 22.56 2.20
C THR A 125 -1.85 21.73 2.88
N GLN A 126 -2.22 21.07 3.96
CA GLN A 126 -1.47 19.98 4.54
C GLN A 126 -2.40 18.78 4.71
N GLY A 127 -1.86 17.58 4.65
CA GLY A 127 -2.66 16.40 4.83
C GLY A 127 -1.83 15.18 5.15
N SER A 128 -2.53 14.13 5.52
CA SER A 128 -1.95 12.82 5.73
C SER A 128 -2.88 11.74 5.18
N TYR A 129 -2.27 10.65 4.75
CA TYR A 129 -2.94 9.45 4.31
C TYR A 129 -2.29 8.28 5.02
N VAL A 130 -3.08 7.61 5.86
CA VAL A 130 -2.67 6.43 6.61
C VAL A 130 -3.46 5.25 6.09
N THR A 131 -2.77 4.17 5.76
CA THR A 131 -3.42 2.92 5.40
C THR A 131 -2.94 1.80 6.31
N ASN A 132 -3.89 1.03 6.81
CA ASN A 132 -3.65 -0.10 7.69
C ASN A 132 -4.28 -1.35 7.10
N TRP A 133 -3.56 -2.46 7.19
CA TRP A 133 -4.06 -3.77 6.81
C TRP A 133 -3.68 -4.78 7.89
N LYS A 134 -4.62 -5.66 8.24
CA LYS A 134 -4.43 -6.75 9.20
C LYS A 134 -5.15 -8.00 8.71
N MET A 135 -4.47 -9.13 8.76
CA MET A 135 -5.04 -10.46 8.58
C MET A 135 -4.93 -11.23 9.90
N VAL A 136 -6.04 -11.83 10.34
CA VAL A 136 -6.06 -12.72 11.50
C VAL A 136 -6.31 -14.13 11.02
N VAL A 137 -5.37 -15.03 11.24
CA VAL A 137 -5.46 -16.45 10.91
C VAL A 137 -5.64 -17.24 12.21
N ARG A 138 -6.74 -17.97 12.31
CA ARG A 138 -7.00 -18.91 13.40
C ARG A 138 -6.58 -20.30 12.96
N LEU A 139 -5.72 -20.93 13.74
CA LEU A 139 -5.21 -22.28 13.56
C LEU A 139 -5.95 -23.24 14.51
N ASP A 140 -6.43 -24.36 13.97
CA ASP A 140 -7.04 -25.49 14.69
C ASP A 140 -6.06 -26.68 14.63
N ALA A 141 -5.38 -26.94 15.75
CA ALA A 141 -4.33 -27.97 15.84
C ALA A 141 -4.89 -29.38 15.70
N ALA A 142 -6.08 -29.65 16.24
CA ALA A 142 -6.71 -30.97 16.19
C ALA A 142 -7.03 -31.41 14.76
N ARG A 143 -7.28 -30.47 13.85
CA ARG A 143 -7.66 -30.75 12.46
C ARG A 143 -6.60 -30.33 11.43
N ALA A 144 -5.49 -29.73 11.87
CA ALA A 144 -4.51 -29.06 11.01
C ALA A 144 -5.17 -28.11 9.99
N ARG A 145 -6.13 -27.31 10.48
CA ARG A 145 -6.93 -26.40 9.64
C ARG A 145 -6.73 -24.95 10.02
N TYR A 146 -6.92 -24.06 9.05
CA TYR A 146 -6.92 -22.63 9.30
C TYR A 146 -8.16 -21.92 8.74
N ARG A 147 -8.48 -20.78 9.35
CA ARG A 147 -9.45 -19.80 8.85
C ARG A 147 -8.85 -18.42 9.01
N PHE A 148 -8.94 -17.58 7.98
CA PHE A 148 -8.46 -16.21 8.06
C PHE A 148 -9.57 -15.18 7.88
N LEU A 149 -9.35 -13.98 8.43
CA LEU A 149 -10.17 -12.78 8.29
C LEU A 149 -9.25 -11.62 7.94
N GLU A 150 -9.71 -10.74 7.06
CA GLU A 150 -8.97 -9.57 6.60
C GLU A 150 -9.68 -8.30 7.08
N TYR A 151 -8.87 -7.33 7.53
CA TYR A 151 -9.30 -6.00 7.95
C TYR A 151 -8.46 -4.98 7.20
N THR A 152 -9.13 -4.03 6.55
CA THR A 152 -8.46 -2.89 5.91
C THR A 152 -9.09 -1.63 6.46
N SER A 153 -8.26 -0.65 6.81
CA SER A 153 -8.73 0.69 7.13
C SER A 153 -7.87 1.73 6.46
N GLN A 154 -8.51 2.84 6.14
CA GLN A 154 -7.90 3.98 5.49
C GLN A 154 -8.38 5.23 6.24
N ALA A 155 -7.43 6.08 6.59
CA ALA A 155 -7.72 7.38 7.17
C ALA A 155 -7.05 8.44 6.28
N ARG A 156 -7.85 9.41 5.83
CA ARG A 156 -7.36 10.57 5.10
C ARG A 156 -7.70 11.82 5.90
N HIS A 157 -6.68 12.62 6.16
CA HIS A 157 -6.81 13.90 6.81
C HIS A 157 -6.31 14.99 5.86
N GLU A 158 -7.09 16.04 5.66
CA GLU A 158 -6.68 17.17 4.84
C GLU A 158 -7.16 18.48 5.49
N GLU A 159 -6.21 19.35 5.77
CA GLU A 159 -6.41 20.70 6.29
C GLU A 159 -5.97 21.71 5.23
N GLY A 160 -6.83 22.68 4.90
CA GLY A 160 -6.54 23.72 3.92
C GLY A 160 -7.37 24.98 4.15
N VAL A 161 -7.45 25.84 3.13
CA VAL A 161 -8.27 27.08 3.14
C VAL A 161 -9.78 26.79 3.20
N TRP A 162 -10.18 25.53 2.96
CA TRP A 162 -11.55 25.04 3.06
C TRP A 162 -11.77 24.32 4.41
N PRO A 163 -13.02 24.22 4.93
CA PRO A 163 -13.26 23.58 6.22
C PRO A 163 -12.67 22.16 6.26
N PRO A 164 -12.07 21.77 7.39
CA PRO A 164 -11.37 20.49 7.51
C PRO A 164 -12.34 19.33 7.23
N ARG A 165 -11.88 18.36 6.45
CA ARG A 165 -12.56 17.08 6.24
C ARG A 165 -11.69 15.96 6.77
N ALA A 166 -12.21 15.26 7.77
CA ALA A 166 -11.63 14.02 8.27
C ALA A 166 -12.58 12.90 7.91
N ASP A 167 -12.20 12.07 6.94
CA ASP A 167 -12.97 10.89 6.56
C ASP A 167 -12.28 9.66 7.17
N TRP A 168 -13.00 8.98 8.06
CA TRP A 168 -12.59 7.72 8.65
C TRP A 168 -13.54 6.61 8.16
N ASP A 169 -13.02 5.62 7.44
CA ASP A 169 -13.81 4.46 7.01
C ASP A 169 -13.15 3.15 7.46
N TRP A 170 -13.88 2.36 8.25
CA TRP A 170 -13.51 1.00 8.61
C TRP A 170 -14.32 0.03 7.76
N LYS A 171 -13.74 -0.44 6.65
CA LYS A 171 -14.34 -1.51 5.85
C LYS A 171 -13.75 -2.85 6.24
N GLY A 172 -14.36 -3.48 7.24
CA GLY A 172 -14.19 -4.91 7.50
C GLY A 172 -14.75 -5.72 6.33
N THR A 173 -13.90 -6.15 5.40
CA THR A 173 -14.34 -6.97 4.27
C THR A 173 -13.95 -8.41 4.55
N VAL A 174 -14.94 -9.28 4.76
CA VAL A 174 -14.71 -10.71 4.95
C VAL A 174 -14.32 -11.33 3.62
N GLY A 175 -13.01 -11.45 3.41
CA GLY A 175 -12.36 -12.25 2.38
C GLY A 175 -12.64 -11.79 0.95
N LYS A 176 -11.72 -11.03 0.35
CA LYS A 176 -11.49 -10.91 -1.12
C LYS A 176 -10.42 -9.86 -1.51
N THR A 177 -9.44 -9.54 -0.66
CA THR A 177 -8.43 -8.49 -1.02
C THR A 177 -7.19 -9.01 -1.75
N ALA A 178 -7.09 -10.32 -2.06
CA ALA A 178 -5.82 -10.90 -2.55
C ALA A 178 -5.32 -10.32 -3.90
N GLY A 179 -6.23 -9.79 -4.74
CA GLY A 179 -5.85 -9.12 -5.99
C GLY A 179 -5.82 -7.59 -5.89
N GLN A 180 -6.11 -7.00 -4.73
CA GLN A 180 -6.23 -5.56 -4.60
C GLN A 180 -4.87 -4.95 -4.28
N MET A 181 -4.39 -4.08 -5.18
CA MET A 181 -3.29 -3.17 -4.90
C MET A 181 -3.89 -1.81 -4.60
N THR A 182 -3.59 -1.29 -3.42
CA THR A 182 -3.90 0.09 -3.08
C THR A 182 -2.64 0.92 -3.29
N LEU A 183 -2.72 1.97 -4.11
CA LEU A 183 -1.62 2.89 -4.39
C LEU A 183 -2.11 4.32 -4.18
N HIS A 184 -1.47 5.03 -3.26
CA HIS A 184 -1.69 6.46 -3.06
C HIS A 184 -0.42 7.19 -3.41
N VAL A 185 -0.54 8.15 -4.34
CA VAL A 185 0.57 9.00 -4.78
C VAL A 185 0.17 10.43 -4.51
N VAL A 186 0.99 11.13 -3.74
CA VAL A 186 0.84 12.57 -3.49
C VAL A 186 2.04 13.28 -4.08
N MET A 187 1.75 14.37 -4.81
CA MET A 187 2.76 15.19 -5.47
C MET A 187 2.53 16.64 -5.07
N THR A 188 3.61 17.34 -4.71
CA THR A 188 3.53 18.75 -4.31
C THR A 188 4.54 19.62 -5.09
N PRO A 189 4.10 20.70 -5.75
CA PRO A 189 4.99 21.62 -6.49
C PRO A 189 5.94 22.44 -5.63
N ALA A 190 5.43 22.93 -4.50
CA ALA A 190 6.07 23.92 -3.63
C ALA A 190 6.18 23.43 -2.18
N GLY A 191 5.93 22.14 -1.97
CA GLY A 191 5.72 21.54 -0.67
C GLY A 191 6.63 20.35 -0.39
N SER A 192 6.52 19.79 0.80
CA SER A 192 7.17 18.54 1.15
C SER A 192 6.15 17.42 1.28
N VAL A 193 6.55 16.21 0.90
CA VAL A 193 5.84 14.96 1.06
C VAL A 193 6.72 14.05 1.91
N GLY A 194 6.30 13.82 3.15
CA GLY A 194 6.93 12.88 4.07
C GLY A 194 6.31 11.50 3.93
N THR A 195 7.13 10.46 3.83
CA THR A 195 6.68 9.07 4.01
C THR A 195 7.31 8.52 5.28
N THR A 196 6.51 7.94 6.14
CA THR A 196 6.98 7.18 7.29
C THR A 196 6.50 5.74 7.18
N THR A 197 7.35 4.80 7.58
CA THR A 197 6.97 3.41 7.75
C THR A 197 7.37 3.02 9.16
N GLN A 198 6.39 2.63 9.99
CA GLN A 198 6.69 2.23 11.36
C GLN A 198 7.64 1.00 11.35
N GLY A 199 8.87 1.16 11.87
CA GLY A 199 9.87 0.08 11.93
C GLY A 199 10.83 -0.02 10.73
N LEU A 200 10.77 0.89 9.76
CA LEU A 200 11.71 0.97 8.62
C LEU A 200 12.07 2.43 8.34
N ASP A 201 13.21 2.87 8.91
CA ASP A 201 13.80 4.21 8.84
C ASP A 201 12.88 5.41 9.16
N GLY A 202 13.46 6.45 9.75
CA GLY A 202 12.77 7.69 10.09
C GLY A 202 12.12 8.41 8.88
N PRO A 203 11.36 9.49 9.14
CA PRO A 203 10.60 10.19 8.10
C PRO A 203 11.46 10.58 6.90
N ARG A 204 11.07 10.14 5.70
CA ARG A 204 11.73 10.50 4.43
C ARG A 204 10.93 11.60 3.75
N THR A 205 11.57 12.74 3.52
CA THR A 205 10.93 13.91 2.92
C THR A 205 11.30 14.05 1.44
N SER A 206 10.30 14.27 0.58
CA SER A 206 10.42 14.35 -0.88
C SER A 206 9.39 15.34 -1.45
N TRP A 207 9.32 15.50 -2.78
CA TRP A 207 8.27 16.31 -3.45
C TRP A 207 7.18 15.43 -4.08
N VAL A 208 7.44 14.12 -4.13
CA VAL A 208 6.55 13.07 -4.61
C VAL A 208 6.72 11.90 -3.65
N GLY A 209 5.66 11.56 -2.94
CA GLY A 209 5.63 10.40 -2.06
C GLY A 209 4.54 9.43 -2.52
N ALA A 210 4.82 8.15 -2.38
CA ALA A 210 3.85 7.10 -2.65
C ALA A 210 3.83 6.12 -1.48
N VAL A 211 2.63 5.72 -1.07
CA VAL A 211 2.42 4.56 -0.21
C VAL A 211 1.62 3.55 -1.00
N SER A 212 2.02 2.29 -0.89
CA SER A 212 1.37 1.21 -1.60
C SER A 212 1.24 0.02 -0.67
N ILE A 213 0.05 -0.55 -0.61
CA ILE A 213 -0.18 -1.80 0.10
C ILE A 213 -0.66 -2.83 -0.90
N ARG A 214 0.01 -3.98 -0.89
CA ARG A 214 -0.44 -5.20 -1.57
C ARG A 214 -0.60 -6.26 -0.49
N PRO A 215 -1.83 -6.51 0.00
CA PRO A 215 -2.11 -7.58 0.95
C PRO A 215 -1.50 -8.93 0.56
N ALA A 216 -1.42 -9.20 -0.76
CA ALA A 216 -0.79 -10.40 -1.31
C ALA A 216 0.66 -10.60 -0.84
N ASP A 217 1.45 -9.53 -0.71
CA ASP A 217 2.87 -9.63 -0.35
C ASP A 217 3.08 -10.21 1.06
N ALA A 218 2.09 -10.05 1.97
CA ALA A 218 2.10 -10.66 3.30
C ALA A 218 1.28 -11.96 3.36
N LYS A 219 0.14 -11.98 2.66
CA LYS A 219 -0.81 -13.10 2.68
C LYS A 219 -0.27 -14.34 2.00
N VAL A 220 0.31 -14.21 0.81
CA VAL A 220 0.77 -15.35 0.01
C VAL A 220 1.86 -16.13 0.75
N PRO A 221 2.92 -15.51 1.30
CA PRO A 221 3.94 -16.22 2.08
C PRO A 221 3.35 -16.97 3.27
N VAL A 222 2.49 -16.32 4.06
CA VAL A 222 1.87 -16.94 5.25
C VAL A 222 1.01 -18.15 4.88
N LEU A 223 0.13 -18.02 3.88
CA LEU A 223 -0.72 -19.12 3.44
C LEU A 223 0.09 -20.24 2.77
N THR A 224 1.16 -19.89 2.04
CA THR A 224 2.08 -20.85 1.44
C THR A 224 2.83 -21.63 2.52
N THR A 225 3.34 -20.97 3.56
CA THR A 225 3.98 -21.63 4.70
C THR A 225 3.04 -22.60 5.39
N LEU A 226 1.80 -22.20 5.69
CA LEU A 226 0.78 -23.10 6.25
C LEU A 226 0.58 -24.34 5.35
N ARG A 227 0.46 -24.12 4.03
CA ARG A 227 0.24 -25.21 3.09
C ARG A 227 1.43 -26.15 2.94
N ASN A 228 2.63 -25.61 2.90
CA ASN A 228 3.87 -26.39 2.87
C ASN A 228 3.99 -27.27 4.11
N HIS A 229 3.43 -26.85 5.24
CA HIS A 229 3.38 -27.65 6.46
C HIS A 229 2.16 -28.60 6.53
N GLY A 230 1.44 -28.79 5.43
CA GLY A 230 0.28 -29.72 5.37
C GLY A 230 -1.02 -29.14 5.93
N TRP A 231 -1.04 -27.91 6.43
CA TRP A 231 -2.24 -27.27 6.95
C TRP A 231 -3.14 -26.79 5.80
N ARG A 232 -4.46 -26.87 6.00
CA ARG A 232 -5.43 -26.55 4.94
C ARG A 232 -6.52 -25.59 5.40
N PRO A 233 -7.06 -24.75 4.50
CA PRO A 233 -8.21 -23.93 4.87
C PRO A 233 -9.40 -24.82 5.21
N ARG A 234 -10.30 -24.34 6.07
CA ARG A 234 -11.54 -25.09 6.40
C ARG A 234 -12.34 -25.51 5.15
N ALA A 235 -12.30 -24.70 4.09
CA ALA A 235 -12.86 -25.02 2.78
C ALA A 235 -11.79 -24.86 1.70
N ASP A 236 -11.23 -25.97 1.20
CA ASP A 236 -10.24 -25.99 0.11
C ASP A 236 -10.94 -26.24 -1.23
N TRP A 237 -11.44 -25.16 -1.84
CA TRP A 237 -12.02 -25.19 -3.19
C TRP A 237 -11.06 -24.53 -4.19
N ALA A 238 -11.21 -24.83 -5.49
CA ALA A 238 -10.29 -24.36 -6.52
C ALA A 238 -10.08 -22.83 -6.53
N GLY A 239 -11.12 -22.04 -6.23
CA GLY A 239 -10.97 -20.59 -6.11
C GLY A 239 -10.34 -20.10 -4.80
N ALA A 240 -10.34 -20.90 -3.72
CA ALA A 240 -9.52 -20.59 -2.54
C ALA A 240 -8.03 -20.55 -2.90
N ARG A 241 -7.61 -21.43 -3.82
CA ARG A 241 -6.22 -21.56 -4.31
C ARG A 241 -5.76 -20.41 -5.20
N LEU A 242 -6.71 -19.68 -5.80
CA LEU A 242 -6.43 -18.46 -6.59
C LEU A 242 -6.04 -17.28 -5.69
N PHE A 243 -6.41 -17.28 -4.41
CA PHE A 243 -6.04 -16.22 -3.46
C PHE A 243 -4.66 -16.44 -2.81
N GLU A 244 -3.94 -17.47 -3.26
CA GLU A 244 -2.65 -17.94 -2.72
C GLU A 244 -1.56 -17.96 -3.82
N ARG A 245 -1.87 -17.46 -5.03
CA ARG A 245 -0.93 -17.24 -6.15
C ARG A 245 -0.88 -15.76 -6.48
#